data_AF-A0A2E7ENW0-F1
#
_entry.id   AF-A0A2E7ENW0-F1
#
_cell.length_a   1.000
_cell.length_b   1.000
_cell.length_c   1.000
_cell.angle_alpha   90.00
_cell.angle_beta   90.00
_cell.angle_gamma   90.00
#
_symmetry.space_group_name_H-M   'P 1'
#
loop_
_entity.id
_entity.type
_entity.pdbx_description
1 polymer ?
#
loop_
_entity_poly.entity_id
_entity_poly.type
_entity_poly.pdbx_seq_one_letter_code
_entity_poly.pdbx_strand_id
1 'polypeptide(L)'
;MPNPNVPLRRRTESLEEKVQLLRRAYASNRLELVESLADSIKDSIQFDRQSAAPSVESQPWIRESIAASELPKPWADWAEGWERCKPVMLFETVGISRQREPVELFVCFRDHEITDPHREIRVARIEQNATLSEVPSQVLEDVRLSDGARGCKLVFLANVDAHGEATYLIFYGNPYAECPHYVTDLETRGEEWKLDIENEFFVAQMSRQMGQLERLISKRQHGLELYAGGKGHGEPPTIDWAHDYVEEGGYQKLRMKNWADCRNFQVIHGPVCTQIRRWGFPWSPIHPLISPSRFHLDVTYSFWAGLPTFFKESSMEALVDFRIEAMRDDEWVFSGYSYTKSLWVDAAGKLHEGPVPGEHQKNLWGVGFANETSRDAFIALWLEHDVKGHPQISHGGSPTLQYDGHGQLWSRYPAEKTDLSAGATFTQRNAYSLFAWGDDAHQHVEQERHRWTNPLQVSTDMFRPIQRAASRGSLARDGETAMTSGPKDQIWNLLREVKDDQLYGVDSNIVDLGYVYDVQVRAGVANVTVTMPHPGRPVHEFLVTQGGGRVTEGIQERLMRVPGVNSVVVSLEWNPSWSLARLTANGRKAVGWIN
;
A
#
# COMPACT_ATOMS: atom_id res chain seq x y z
N MET A 1 19.96 -17.11 32.87
CA MET A 1 19.12 -17.27 31.67
C MET A 1 17.69 -16.97 32.07
N PRO A 2 17.01 -15.98 31.49
CA PRO A 2 15.60 -15.75 31.76
C PRO A 2 14.82 -16.96 31.25
N ASN A 3 13.67 -17.17 31.87
CA ASN A 3 12.87 -18.35 31.64
C ASN A 3 12.05 -18.18 30.34
N PRO A 4 12.36 -18.92 29.25
CA PRO A 4 11.54 -18.89 28.03
C PRO A 4 10.11 -19.39 28.29
N ASN A 5 9.85 -20.03 29.43
CA ASN A 5 8.51 -20.50 29.82
C ASN A 5 7.64 -19.41 30.49
N VAL A 6 7.99 -18.12 30.44
CA VAL A 6 7.07 -17.05 30.84
C VAL A 6 6.23 -16.67 29.61
N PRO A 7 4.95 -17.08 29.55
CA PRO A 7 4.12 -16.85 28.37
C PRO A 7 3.99 -15.36 28.09
N LEU A 8 3.79 -14.99 26.83
CA LEU A 8 3.62 -13.58 26.42
C LEU A 8 2.57 -12.84 27.27
N ARG A 9 1.48 -13.52 27.65
CA ARG A 9 0.43 -13.00 28.54
C ARG A 9 0.92 -12.55 29.93
N ARG A 10 2.05 -13.05 30.42
CA ARG A 10 2.66 -12.56 31.68
C ARG A 10 3.55 -11.33 31.47
N ARG A 11 3.77 -10.91 30.23
CA ARG A 11 4.60 -9.77 29.83
C ARG A 11 3.77 -8.58 29.35
N THR A 12 2.52 -8.80 28.94
CA THR A 12 1.58 -7.77 28.53
C THR A 12 0.20 -8.06 29.12
N GLU A 13 -0.46 -7.02 29.64
CA GLU A 13 -1.88 -7.05 29.92
C GLU A 13 -2.67 -7.23 28.62
N SER A 14 -3.79 -7.93 28.70
CA SER A 14 -4.77 -8.02 27.60
C SER A 14 -5.43 -6.67 27.34
N LEU A 15 -5.99 -6.52 26.14
CA LEU A 15 -6.75 -5.32 25.76
C LEU A 15 -7.88 -5.02 26.75
N GLU A 16 -8.62 -6.04 27.18
CA GLU A 16 -9.70 -5.90 28.16
C GLU A 16 -9.18 -5.43 29.53
N GLU A 17 -8.07 -5.99 30.00
CA GLU A 17 -7.45 -5.55 31.27
C GLU A 17 -7.03 -4.08 31.20
N LYS A 18 -6.42 -3.65 30.09
CA LYS A 18 -6.06 -2.24 29.86
C LYS A 18 -7.27 -1.32 29.82
N VAL A 19 -8.37 -1.73 29.15
CA VAL A 19 -9.64 -0.99 29.14
C VAL A 19 -10.21 -0.85 30.56
N GLN A 20 -10.18 -1.91 31.37
CA GLN A 20 -10.63 -1.84 32.76
C GLN A 20 -9.75 -0.91 33.62
N LEU A 21 -8.43 -0.90 33.40
CA LEU A 21 -7.53 0.05 34.05
C LEU A 21 -7.86 1.49 33.66
N LEU A 22 -8.14 1.74 32.37
CA LEU A 22 -8.50 3.06 31.86
C LEU A 22 -9.80 3.55 32.52
N ARG A 23 -10.82 2.69 32.59
CA ARG A 23 -12.09 3.01 33.26
C ARG A 23 -11.90 3.36 34.74
N ARG A 24 -11.06 2.63 35.47
CA ARG A 24 -10.76 2.91 36.88
C ARG A 24 -10.00 4.22 37.06
N ALA A 25 -9.01 4.49 36.19
CA ALA A 25 -8.25 5.72 36.19
C ALA A 25 -9.15 6.94 35.93
N TYR A 26 -10.06 6.83 34.96
CA TYR A 26 -11.06 7.85 34.65
C TYR A 26 -12.01 8.09 35.82
N ALA A 27 -12.57 7.03 36.41
CA ALA A 27 -13.46 7.13 37.58
C ALA A 27 -12.77 7.77 38.81
N SER A 28 -11.44 7.70 38.87
CA SER A 28 -10.63 8.30 39.94
C SER A 28 -10.04 9.66 39.56
N ASN A 29 -10.46 10.26 38.45
CA ASN A 29 -9.98 11.54 37.91
C ASN A 29 -8.45 11.61 37.69
N ARG A 30 -7.82 10.48 37.32
CA ARG A 30 -6.38 10.41 36.99
C ARG A 30 -6.18 10.56 35.48
N LEU A 31 -6.41 11.77 34.96
CA LEU A 31 -6.49 12.01 33.51
C LEU A 31 -5.20 11.71 32.74
N GLU A 32 -4.02 12.06 33.27
CA GLU A 32 -2.73 11.72 32.64
C GLU A 32 -2.53 10.20 32.49
N LEU A 33 -3.05 9.42 33.45
CA LEU A 33 -3.03 7.96 33.38
C LEU A 33 -4.03 7.44 32.34
N VAL A 34 -5.17 8.11 32.16
CA VAL A 34 -6.14 7.76 31.10
C VAL A 34 -5.50 7.95 29.73
N GLU A 35 -4.82 9.08 29.49
CA GLU A 35 -4.09 9.34 28.24
C GLU A 35 -3.03 8.27 27.99
N SER A 36 -2.18 8.01 28.98
CA SER A 36 -1.14 6.97 28.88
C SER A 36 -1.71 5.57 28.60
N LEU A 37 -2.87 5.23 29.18
CA LEU A 37 -3.54 3.96 28.95
C LEU A 37 -4.19 3.90 27.57
N ALA A 38 -4.70 5.02 27.04
CA ALA A 38 -5.25 5.09 25.69
C ALA A 38 -4.16 4.84 24.63
N ASP A 39 -2.96 5.39 24.81
CA ASP A 39 -1.80 5.12 23.94
C ASP A 39 -1.37 3.65 24.04
N SER A 40 -1.26 3.11 25.26
CA SER A 40 -0.94 1.68 25.47
C SER A 40 -1.99 0.72 24.90
N ILE A 41 -3.27 1.12 24.86
CA ILE A 41 -4.34 0.38 24.18
C ILE A 41 -4.13 0.41 22.66
N LYS A 42 -3.77 1.57 22.10
CA LYS A 42 -3.46 1.70 20.67
C LYS A 42 -2.31 0.78 20.26
N ASP A 43 -1.25 0.71 21.05
CA ASP A 43 -0.12 -0.21 20.79
C ASP A 43 -0.57 -1.68 20.79
N SER A 44 -1.43 -2.07 21.74
CA SER A 44 -2.03 -3.41 21.77
C SER A 44 -2.88 -3.70 20.53
N ILE A 45 -3.65 -2.73 20.04
CA ILE A 45 -4.46 -2.90 18.82
C ILE A 45 -3.57 -3.01 17.58
N GLN A 46 -2.49 -2.24 17.49
CA GLN A 46 -1.52 -2.35 16.39
C GLN A 46 -0.86 -3.74 16.38
N PHE A 47 -0.49 -4.24 17.55
CA PHE A 47 -0.02 -5.60 17.73
C PHE A 47 -1.07 -6.63 17.29
N ASP A 48 -2.32 -6.51 17.76
CA ASP A 48 -3.41 -7.43 17.40
C ASP A 48 -3.65 -7.44 15.88
N ARG A 49 -3.54 -6.30 15.20
CA ARG A 49 -3.63 -6.21 13.74
C ARG A 49 -2.52 -6.96 13.01
N GLN A 50 -1.28 -6.89 13.49
CA GLN A 50 -0.17 -7.66 12.90
C GLN A 50 -0.29 -9.16 13.22
N SER A 51 -0.91 -9.48 14.35
CA SER A 51 -1.07 -10.84 14.86
C SER A 51 -2.32 -11.53 14.32
N ALA A 52 -3.28 -10.74 13.84
CA ALA A 52 -4.49 -11.22 13.23
C ALA A 52 -4.11 -12.06 12.01
N ALA A 53 -4.37 -13.35 12.12
CA ALA A 53 -4.14 -14.28 11.03
C ALA A 53 -5.40 -14.25 10.14
N PRO A 54 -5.36 -13.61 8.95
CA PRO A 54 -6.52 -13.57 8.08
C PRO A 54 -6.97 -14.99 7.75
N SER A 55 -8.29 -15.18 7.69
CA SER A 55 -8.88 -16.46 7.32
C SER A 55 -8.50 -16.81 5.88
N VAL A 56 -8.26 -18.09 5.63
CA VAL A 56 -8.07 -18.60 4.26
C VAL A 56 -9.33 -18.37 3.41
N GLU A 57 -10.50 -18.26 4.01
CA GLU A 57 -11.77 -18.08 3.30
C GLU A 57 -12.04 -16.61 2.93
N SER A 58 -11.30 -15.65 3.48
CA SER A 58 -11.59 -14.24 3.24
C SER A 58 -11.19 -13.76 1.84
N GLN A 59 -10.29 -14.47 1.17
CA GLN A 59 -9.67 -14.06 -0.10
C GLN A 59 -9.35 -15.28 -0.99
N PRO A 60 -9.31 -15.12 -2.32
CA PRO A 60 -8.98 -16.21 -3.25
C PRO A 60 -7.46 -16.47 -3.28
N TRP A 61 -6.93 -17.12 -2.25
CA TRP A 61 -5.50 -17.41 -2.11
C TRP A 61 -4.99 -18.38 -3.20
N ILE A 62 -3.99 -17.96 -3.95
CA ILE A 62 -3.27 -18.79 -4.93
C ILE A 62 -2.31 -19.73 -4.18
N ARG A 63 -2.66 -21.02 -4.14
CA ARG A 63 -1.96 -22.05 -3.35
C ARG A 63 -1.22 -23.07 -4.20
N GLU A 64 -1.81 -23.49 -5.31
CA GLU A 64 -1.23 -24.53 -6.16
C GLU A 64 0.14 -24.10 -6.72
N SER A 65 1.08 -25.03 -6.74
CA SER A 65 2.46 -24.79 -7.17
C SER A 65 3.03 -26.03 -7.82
N ILE A 66 3.92 -25.82 -8.79
CA ILE A 66 4.70 -26.87 -9.44
C ILE A 66 6.19 -26.67 -9.12
N ALA A 67 6.97 -27.74 -9.19
CA ALA A 67 8.42 -27.60 -9.05
C ALA A 67 8.98 -26.87 -10.28
N ALA A 68 9.94 -25.96 -10.09
CA ALA A 68 10.56 -25.25 -11.21
C ALA A 68 11.26 -26.22 -12.18
N SER A 69 11.74 -27.35 -11.68
CA SER A 69 12.31 -28.44 -12.49
C SER A 69 11.31 -29.19 -13.37
N GLU A 70 10.00 -29.06 -13.11
CA GLU A 70 8.94 -29.65 -13.94
C GLU A 70 8.56 -28.75 -15.13
N LEU A 71 9.06 -27.51 -15.15
CA LEU A 71 8.92 -26.63 -16.31
C LEU A 71 9.70 -27.18 -17.52
N PRO A 72 9.34 -26.79 -18.75
CA PRO A 72 10.16 -27.07 -19.92
C PRO A 72 11.62 -26.67 -19.68
N LYS A 73 12.57 -27.54 -20.06
CA LYS A 73 13.99 -27.38 -19.73
C LYS A 73 14.54 -25.95 -19.95
N PRO A 74 14.28 -25.25 -21.06
CA PRO A 74 14.76 -23.88 -21.24
C PRO A 74 14.29 -22.90 -20.16
N TRP A 75 13.08 -23.07 -19.66
CA TRP A 75 12.51 -22.25 -18.58
C TRP A 75 13.05 -22.65 -17.21
N ALA A 76 13.21 -23.95 -16.96
CA ALA A 76 13.85 -24.43 -15.73
C ALA A 76 15.31 -23.94 -15.63
N ASP A 77 16.06 -24.00 -16.74
CA ASP A 77 17.43 -23.47 -16.82
C ASP A 77 17.44 -21.94 -16.65
N TRP A 78 16.44 -21.23 -17.17
CA TRP A 78 16.30 -19.77 -16.98
C TRP A 78 16.02 -19.39 -15.53
N ALA A 79 15.18 -20.17 -14.84
CA ALA A 79 14.78 -19.97 -13.46
C ALA A 79 15.73 -20.66 -12.44
N GLU A 80 16.95 -21.01 -12.85
CA GLU A 80 17.94 -21.65 -11.98
C GLU A 80 18.06 -20.92 -10.64
N GLY A 81 18.01 -21.67 -9.53
CA GLY A 81 18.04 -21.15 -8.17
C GLY A 81 16.66 -21.04 -7.50
N TRP A 82 15.56 -20.99 -8.26
CA TRP A 82 14.20 -21.07 -7.71
C TRP A 82 13.69 -22.50 -7.70
N GLU A 83 13.12 -22.92 -6.56
CA GLU A 83 12.64 -24.30 -6.39
C GLU A 83 11.23 -24.52 -6.94
N ARG A 84 10.37 -23.50 -6.89
CA ARG A 84 8.93 -23.62 -7.17
C ARG A 84 8.40 -22.44 -7.98
N CYS A 85 7.30 -22.68 -8.68
CA CYS A 85 6.53 -21.60 -9.28
C CYS A 85 5.02 -21.83 -9.20
N LYS A 86 4.25 -20.74 -9.28
CA LYS A 86 2.78 -20.76 -9.35
C LYS A 86 2.33 -20.12 -10.67
N PRO A 87 1.66 -20.87 -11.55
CA PRO A 87 1.10 -20.32 -12.77
C PRO A 87 -0.18 -19.54 -12.49
N VAL A 88 -0.31 -18.37 -13.10
CA VAL A 88 -1.49 -17.51 -13.03
C VAL A 88 -1.84 -17.05 -14.42
N MET A 89 -3.09 -17.27 -14.83
CA MET A 89 -3.60 -16.82 -16.11
C MET A 89 -4.51 -15.62 -15.89
N LEU A 90 -4.29 -14.57 -16.68
CA LEU A 90 -5.13 -13.37 -16.71
C LEU A 90 -5.91 -13.36 -18.02
N PHE A 91 -7.21 -13.09 -17.94
CA PHE A 91 -8.10 -13.02 -19.10
C PHE A 91 -8.78 -11.65 -19.20
N GLU A 92 -8.78 -11.09 -20.40
CA GLU A 92 -9.42 -9.81 -20.72
C GLU A 92 -10.83 -10.05 -21.27
N THR A 93 -11.84 -9.48 -20.63
CA THR A 93 -13.24 -9.87 -20.85
C THR A 93 -14.03 -8.92 -21.75
N VAL A 94 -13.58 -7.68 -21.95
CA VAL A 94 -14.41 -6.61 -22.53
C VAL A 94 -13.88 -6.05 -23.85
N GLY A 95 -12.83 -6.65 -24.41
CA GLY A 95 -12.30 -6.30 -25.73
C GLY A 95 -11.40 -5.08 -25.71
N ILE A 96 -10.81 -4.74 -24.56
CA ILE A 96 -9.89 -3.60 -24.41
C ILE A 96 -8.50 -4.12 -24.09
N SER A 97 -7.52 -3.85 -24.96
CA SER A 97 -6.13 -4.19 -24.68
C SER A 97 -5.67 -3.52 -23.40
N ARG A 98 -5.12 -4.32 -22.48
CA ARG A 98 -4.60 -3.88 -21.20
C ARG A 98 -3.11 -3.71 -21.31
N GLN A 99 -2.64 -2.49 -21.05
CA GLN A 99 -1.23 -2.15 -20.97
C GLN A 99 -0.97 -1.63 -19.56
N ARG A 100 0.02 -2.23 -18.89
CA ARG A 100 0.41 -1.92 -17.51
C ARG A 100 -0.78 -1.93 -16.55
N GLU A 101 -1.68 -2.91 -16.67
CA GLU A 101 -2.79 -3.08 -15.74
C GLU A 101 -2.26 -3.43 -14.35
N PRO A 102 -2.58 -2.65 -13.30
CA PRO A 102 -2.31 -3.07 -11.94
C PRO A 102 -3.03 -4.37 -11.62
N VAL A 103 -2.28 -5.40 -11.25
CA VAL A 103 -2.82 -6.68 -10.81
C VAL A 103 -2.43 -6.89 -9.36
N GLU A 104 -3.41 -7.20 -8.52
CA GLU A 104 -3.22 -7.54 -7.11
C GLU A 104 -3.64 -8.99 -6.86
N LEU A 105 -2.70 -9.82 -6.39
CA LEU A 105 -2.93 -11.23 -6.12
C LEU A 105 -2.63 -11.56 -4.66
N PHE A 106 -3.47 -12.39 -4.06
CA PHE A 106 -3.19 -13.00 -2.75
C PHE A 106 -2.54 -14.36 -2.97
N VAL A 107 -1.26 -14.49 -2.60
CA VAL A 107 -0.45 -15.68 -2.87
C VAL A 107 -0.07 -16.33 -1.55
N CYS A 108 -0.14 -17.66 -1.50
CA CYS A 108 0.09 -18.44 -0.28
C CYS A 108 1.19 -19.50 -0.49
N PHE A 109 2.03 -19.67 0.54
CA PHE A 109 3.18 -20.55 0.57
C PHE A 109 3.18 -21.37 1.86
N ARG A 110 3.68 -22.61 1.80
CA ARG A 110 3.97 -23.33 3.05
C ARG A 110 5.11 -22.61 3.77
N ASP A 111 5.05 -22.52 5.11
CA ASP A 111 6.01 -21.75 5.91
C ASP A 111 7.49 -22.10 5.60
N HIS A 112 7.78 -23.37 5.34
CA HIS A 112 9.14 -23.83 5.06
C HIS A 112 9.59 -23.66 3.61
N GLU A 113 8.69 -23.31 2.68
CA GLU A 113 9.01 -23.13 1.25
C GLU A 113 9.46 -21.70 0.93
N ILE A 114 9.35 -20.76 1.86
CA ILE A 114 9.75 -19.36 1.65
C ILE A 114 10.23 -18.72 2.96
N THR A 115 11.42 -18.12 2.90
CA THR A 115 12.04 -17.44 4.05
C THR A 115 11.70 -15.95 4.10
N ASP A 116 11.59 -15.29 2.95
CA ASP A 116 11.20 -13.88 2.86
C ASP A 116 10.53 -13.56 1.49
N PRO A 117 9.21 -13.27 1.46
CA PRO A 117 8.48 -12.89 0.25
C PRO A 117 9.07 -11.69 -0.48
N HIS A 118 9.60 -10.70 0.23
CA HIS A 118 10.14 -9.48 -0.38
C HIS A 118 11.41 -9.76 -1.18
N ARG A 119 12.23 -10.72 -0.73
CA ARG A 119 13.45 -11.15 -1.42
C ARG A 119 13.19 -12.19 -2.48
N GLU A 120 12.36 -13.19 -2.20
CA GLU A 120 12.33 -14.42 -3.00
C GLU A 120 11.36 -14.39 -4.17
N ILE A 121 10.28 -13.61 -4.09
CA ILE A 121 9.24 -13.62 -5.12
C ILE A 121 9.75 -12.92 -6.37
N ARG A 122 9.57 -13.59 -7.51
CA ARG A 122 9.77 -13.04 -8.85
C ARG A 122 8.56 -13.36 -9.71
N VAL A 123 8.16 -12.44 -10.58
CA VAL A 123 7.09 -12.66 -11.55
C VAL A 123 7.68 -12.68 -12.94
N ALA A 124 7.31 -13.67 -13.74
CA ALA A 124 7.68 -13.72 -15.16
C ALA A 124 6.45 -13.87 -16.03
N ARG A 125 6.44 -13.22 -17.20
CA ARG A 125 5.41 -13.41 -18.23
C ARG A 125 5.90 -14.42 -19.26
N ILE A 126 4.98 -15.24 -19.75
CA ILE A 126 5.23 -16.06 -20.95
C ILE A 126 4.98 -15.19 -22.18
N GLU A 127 6.03 -14.96 -22.96
CA GLU A 127 5.98 -14.18 -24.19
C GLU A 127 5.44 -14.99 -25.37
N GLN A 128 4.98 -14.31 -26.43
CA GLN A 128 4.45 -14.94 -27.65
C GLN A 128 5.45 -15.88 -28.34
N ASN A 129 6.76 -15.59 -28.20
CA ASN A 129 7.85 -16.42 -28.71
C ASN A 129 8.21 -17.59 -27.76
N ALA A 130 7.38 -17.84 -26.74
CA ALA A 130 7.57 -18.84 -25.69
C ALA A 130 8.85 -18.66 -24.85
N THR A 131 9.39 -17.43 -24.78
CA THR A 131 10.41 -17.06 -23.78
C THR A 131 9.75 -16.54 -22.51
N LEU A 132 10.50 -16.58 -21.39
CA LEU A 132 10.11 -15.92 -20.15
C LEU A 132 10.76 -14.54 -20.08
N SER A 133 9.98 -13.55 -19.63
CA SER A 133 10.44 -12.19 -19.34
C SER A 133 10.09 -11.87 -17.89
N GLU A 134 11.07 -11.45 -17.08
CA GLU A 134 10.79 -10.98 -15.71
C GLU A 134 9.99 -9.68 -15.77
N VAL A 135 8.99 -9.56 -14.89
CA VAL A 135 8.12 -8.39 -14.73
C VAL A 135 8.36 -7.81 -13.34
N PRO A 136 8.62 -6.49 -13.22
CA PRO A 136 8.70 -5.83 -11.93
C PRO A 136 7.50 -6.16 -11.06
N SER A 137 7.78 -6.63 -9.85
CA SER A 137 6.77 -7.05 -8.89
C SER A 137 7.11 -6.52 -7.50
N GLN A 138 6.10 -6.38 -6.66
CA GLN A 138 6.25 -5.85 -5.31
C GLN A 138 5.30 -6.57 -4.35
N VAL A 139 5.78 -6.86 -3.14
CA VAL A 139 4.95 -7.37 -2.05
C VAL A 139 4.43 -6.17 -1.25
N LEU A 140 3.11 -6.03 -1.15
CA LEU A 140 2.45 -4.97 -0.38
C LEU A 140 2.20 -5.38 1.07
N GLU A 141 1.85 -6.65 1.29
CA GLU A 141 1.56 -7.19 2.62
C GLU A 141 2.20 -8.56 2.78
N ASP A 142 2.74 -8.84 3.95
CA ASP A 142 3.26 -10.15 4.38
C ASP A 142 2.56 -10.55 5.68
N VAL A 143 1.85 -11.67 5.63
CA VAL A 143 0.97 -12.12 6.70
C VAL A 143 1.15 -13.60 7.01
N ARG A 144 0.76 -13.99 8.22
CA ARG A 144 0.62 -15.38 8.62
C ARG A 144 -0.84 -15.76 8.60
N LEU A 145 -1.20 -16.78 7.84
CA LEU A 145 -2.59 -17.25 7.75
C LEU A 145 -2.96 -18.10 8.95
N SER A 146 -4.27 -18.27 9.17
CA SER A 146 -4.79 -19.03 10.32
C SER A 146 -4.40 -20.52 10.31
N ASP A 147 -4.06 -21.08 9.14
CA ASP A 147 -3.56 -22.45 8.97
C ASP A 147 -2.03 -22.57 9.14
N GLY A 148 -1.34 -21.47 9.48
CA GLY A 148 0.11 -21.40 9.66
C GLY A 148 0.91 -21.17 8.37
N ALA A 149 0.25 -21.12 7.21
CA ALA A 149 0.90 -20.76 5.95
C ALA A 149 1.35 -19.29 5.95
N ARG A 150 2.29 -18.95 5.06
CA ARG A 150 2.66 -17.56 4.80
C ARG A 150 1.86 -17.05 3.62
N GLY A 151 1.20 -15.92 3.78
CA GLY A 151 0.45 -15.24 2.73
C GLY A 151 1.09 -13.91 2.39
N CYS A 152 0.99 -13.48 1.14
CA CYS A 152 1.33 -12.12 0.76
C CYS A 152 0.35 -11.52 -0.25
N LYS A 153 0.21 -10.19 -0.22
CA LYS A 153 -0.41 -9.43 -1.30
C LYS A 153 0.68 -9.03 -2.30
N LEU A 154 0.69 -9.66 -3.47
CA LEU A 154 1.65 -9.43 -4.55
C LEU A 154 1.04 -8.51 -5.61
N VAL A 155 1.81 -7.53 -6.07
CA VAL A 155 1.40 -6.65 -7.18
C VAL A 155 2.43 -6.60 -8.29
N PHE A 156 1.95 -6.44 -9.53
CA PHE A 156 2.75 -6.21 -10.73
C PHE A 156 1.87 -5.56 -11.82
N LEU A 157 2.49 -5.10 -12.89
CA LEU A 157 1.81 -4.48 -14.03
C LEU A 157 1.70 -5.49 -15.18
N ALA A 158 0.47 -5.85 -15.55
CA ALA A 158 0.18 -6.85 -16.57
C ALA A 158 -0.12 -6.23 -17.94
N ASN A 159 0.32 -6.91 -18.99
CA ASN A 159 -0.10 -6.67 -20.37
C ASN A 159 -0.94 -7.86 -20.85
N VAL A 160 -2.14 -7.58 -21.36
CA VAL A 160 -3.08 -8.59 -21.89
C VAL A 160 -3.76 -8.01 -23.12
N ASP A 161 -3.75 -8.76 -24.23
CA ASP A 161 -4.42 -8.32 -25.46
C ASP A 161 -5.95 -8.33 -25.29
N ALA A 162 -6.66 -7.55 -26.10
CA ALA A 162 -8.12 -7.51 -26.10
C ALA A 162 -8.71 -8.92 -26.33
N HIS A 163 -9.64 -9.35 -25.47
CA HIS A 163 -10.15 -10.73 -25.46
C HIS A 163 -9.08 -11.83 -25.39
N GLY A 164 -7.87 -11.46 -24.97
CA GLY A 164 -6.72 -12.34 -24.90
C GLY A 164 -6.54 -12.94 -23.51
N GLU A 165 -5.63 -13.90 -23.46
CA GLU A 165 -5.10 -14.47 -22.23
C GLU A 165 -3.60 -14.18 -22.13
N ALA A 166 -3.12 -13.97 -20.91
CA ALA A 166 -1.70 -13.85 -20.62
C ALA A 166 -1.36 -14.67 -19.38
N THR A 167 -0.32 -15.49 -19.49
CA THR A 167 0.12 -16.36 -18.39
C THR A 167 1.38 -15.81 -17.75
N TYR A 168 1.34 -15.73 -16.43
CA TYR A 168 2.43 -15.31 -15.56
C TYR A 168 2.84 -16.47 -14.66
N LEU A 169 4.13 -16.57 -14.35
CA LEU A 169 4.72 -17.54 -13.44
C LEU A 169 5.29 -16.77 -12.24
N ILE A 170 4.82 -17.11 -11.04
CA ILE A 170 5.32 -16.55 -9.79
C ILE A 170 6.35 -17.52 -9.21
N PHE A 171 7.63 -17.21 -9.34
CA PHE A 171 8.73 -18.01 -8.82
C PHE A 171 9.01 -17.67 -7.34
N TYR A 172 9.31 -18.69 -6.55
CA TYR A 172 9.68 -18.56 -5.13
C TYR A 172 10.57 -19.74 -4.65
N GLY A 173 11.06 -19.66 -3.42
CA GLY A 173 11.90 -20.70 -2.81
C GLY A 173 13.34 -20.62 -3.30
N ASN A 174 13.95 -19.45 -3.19
CA ASN A 174 15.38 -19.25 -3.48
C ASN A 174 16.07 -18.71 -2.23
N PRO A 175 16.83 -19.53 -1.48
CA PRO A 175 17.46 -19.10 -0.23
C PRO A 175 18.56 -18.03 -0.44
N TYR A 176 19.11 -17.92 -1.65
CA TYR A 176 20.15 -16.95 -1.99
C TYR A 176 19.62 -15.65 -2.59
N ALA A 177 18.30 -15.56 -2.80
CA ALA A 177 17.67 -14.39 -3.41
C ALA A 177 17.97 -13.13 -2.60
N GLU A 178 18.28 -12.06 -3.34
CA GLU A 178 18.49 -10.72 -2.81
C GLU A 178 17.20 -9.90 -2.97
N CYS A 179 17.10 -8.76 -2.30
CA CYS A 179 16.00 -7.84 -2.58
C CYS A 179 16.08 -7.39 -4.06
N PRO A 180 15.00 -7.52 -4.86
CA PRO A 180 15.06 -7.14 -6.25
C PRO A 180 15.17 -5.61 -6.39
N HIS A 181 16.13 -5.16 -7.18
CA HIS A 181 16.30 -3.74 -7.54
C HIS A 181 15.61 -3.47 -8.88
N TYR A 182 14.28 -3.45 -8.88
CA TYR A 182 13.53 -3.10 -10.09
C TYR A 182 13.61 -1.60 -10.35
N VAL A 183 13.90 -1.24 -11.59
CA VAL A 183 13.88 0.14 -12.06
C VAL A 183 12.59 0.38 -12.83
N THR A 184 11.80 1.33 -12.36
CA THR A 184 10.59 1.83 -13.02
C THR A 184 10.67 3.36 -13.07
N ASP A 185 9.63 4.00 -13.60
CA ASP A 185 9.50 5.45 -13.56
C ASP A 185 8.97 5.98 -12.22
N LEU A 186 8.52 5.11 -11.30
CA LEU A 186 7.94 5.50 -10.02
C LEU A 186 9.02 5.77 -8.97
N GLU A 187 9.08 7.00 -8.49
CA GLU A 187 9.93 7.43 -7.39
C GLU A 187 9.09 7.96 -6.23
N THR A 188 9.46 7.58 -5.01
CA THR A 188 8.82 8.05 -3.78
C THR A 188 9.88 8.62 -2.85
N ARG A 189 9.69 9.88 -2.44
CA ARG A 189 10.62 10.62 -1.58
C ARG A 189 9.91 11.14 -0.34
N GLY A 190 10.58 11.11 0.80
CA GLY A 190 10.03 11.51 2.10
C GLY A 190 9.84 10.31 3.03
N GLU A 191 9.24 10.58 4.18
CA GLU A 191 9.04 9.60 5.24
C GLU A 191 7.56 9.56 5.67
N GLU A 192 7.09 8.41 6.11
CA GLU A 192 5.70 8.21 6.54
C GLU A 192 4.70 8.71 5.49
N TRP A 193 3.71 9.53 5.85
CA TRP A 193 2.73 10.10 4.92
C TRP A 193 3.21 11.37 4.20
N LYS A 194 4.41 11.85 4.50
CA LYS A 194 4.98 13.13 4.04
C LYS A 194 5.72 12.95 2.71
N LEU A 195 5.02 12.40 1.73
CA LEU A 195 5.62 11.91 0.49
C LEU A 195 5.47 12.86 -0.68
N ASP A 196 6.50 12.90 -1.52
CA ASP A 196 6.38 13.29 -2.93
C ASP A 196 6.50 12.02 -3.77
N ILE A 197 5.49 11.79 -4.60
CA ILE A 197 5.38 10.58 -5.42
C ILE A 197 5.35 11.01 -6.87
N GLU A 198 6.27 10.47 -7.66
CA GLU A 198 6.53 10.93 -9.01
C GLU A 198 6.60 9.75 -9.97
N ASN A 199 5.97 9.86 -11.13
CA ASN A 199 6.14 8.93 -12.24
C ASN A 199 6.35 9.69 -13.56
N GLU A 200 6.31 9.04 -14.73
CA GLU A 200 6.52 9.73 -16.00
C GLU A 200 5.45 10.81 -16.31
N PHE A 201 4.28 10.73 -15.67
CA PHE A 201 3.11 11.58 -15.95
C PHE A 201 2.91 12.72 -14.97
N PHE A 202 3.23 12.54 -13.69
CA PHE A 202 2.97 13.57 -12.69
C PHE A 202 3.89 13.51 -11.47
N VAL A 203 3.84 14.58 -10.66
CA VAL A 203 4.31 14.62 -9.28
C VAL A 203 3.11 14.89 -8.37
N ALA A 204 2.80 13.95 -7.48
CA ALA A 204 1.79 14.07 -6.43
C ALA A 204 2.48 14.44 -5.11
N GLN A 205 2.16 15.61 -4.57
CA GLN A 205 2.71 16.09 -3.31
C GLN A 205 1.70 15.91 -2.20
N MET A 206 2.03 15.09 -1.21
CA MET A 206 1.16 14.79 -0.08
C MET A 206 1.38 15.82 1.02
N SER A 207 0.29 16.25 1.66
CA SER A 207 0.33 17.20 2.76
C SER A 207 1.23 16.69 3.87
N ARG A 208 2.20 17.52 4.25
CA ARG A 208 3.15 17.20 5.32
C ARG A 208 2.48 17.11 6.69
N GLN A 209 1.32 17.72 6.84
CA GLN A 209 0.53 17.69 8.07
C GLN A 209 -0.20 16.35 8.22
N MET A 210 -1.00 15.95 7.23
CA MET A 210 -1.96 14.85 7.40
C MET A 210 -2.12 13.93 6.19
N GLY A 211 -1.26 14.05 5.18
CA GLY A 211 -1.16 13.09 4.08
C GLY A 211 -2.29 13.12 3.05
N GLN A 212 -3.07 14.21 2.99
CA GLN A 212 -4.03 14.45 1.90
C GLN A 212 -3.28 14.95 0.66
N LEU A 213 -3.77 14.68 -0.55
CA LEU A 213 -3.13 15.18 -1.76
C LEU A 213 -3.17 16.71 -1.78
N GLU A 214 -1.99 17.32 -1.68
CA GLU A 214 -1.84 18.77 -1.60
C GLU A 214 -1.78 19.41 -2.97
N ARG A 215 -0.92 18.86 -3.84
CA ARG A 215 -0.69 19.35 -5.19
C ARG A 215 -0.51 18.18 -6.15
N LEU A 216 -0.87 18.41 -7.41
CA LEU A 216 -0.60 17.49 -8.50
C LEU A 216 0.01 18.27 -9.67
N ILE A 217 1.25 17.97 -10.02
CA ILE A 217 1.97 18.63 -11.12
C ILE A 217 2.00 17.67 -12.30
N SER A 218 1.27 18.01 -13.37
CA SER A 218 1.32 17.29 -14.64
C SER A 218 2.67 17.51 -15.32
N LYS A 219 3.34 16.43 -15.72
CA LYS A 219 4.58 16.48 -16.51
C LYS A 219 4.33 16.56 -18.02
N ARG A 220 3.07 16.68 -18.44
CA ARG A 220 2.73 16.98 -19.83
C ARG A 220 3.27 18.36 -20.20
N GLN A 221 3.31 18.64 -21.50
CA GLN A 221 3.90 19.79 -22.19
C GLN A 221 4.25 21.02 -21.34
N HIS A 222 3.26 21.64 -20.68
CA HIS A 222 3.41 22.92 -20.00
C HIS A 222 3.69 22.84 -18.50
N GLY A 223 3.78 21.64 -17.92
CA GLY A 223 4.03 21.50 -16.48
C GLY A 223 2.85 21.98 -15.63
N LEU A 224 1.60 21.68 -16.03
CA LEU A 224 0.41 22.22 -15.35
C LEU A 224 0.39 21.79 -13.88
N GLU A 225 0.49 22.76 -12.98
CA GLU A 225 0.34 22.57 -11.55
C GLU A 225 -1.12 22.75 -11.13
N LEU A 226 -1.68 21.71 -10.52
CA LEU A 226 -2.98 21.72 -9.86
C LEU A 226 -2.77 21.97 -8.37
N TYR A 227 -3.32 23.08 -7.90
CA TYR A 227 -3.24 23.52 -6.51
C TYR A 227 -4.52 24.22 -6.09
N ALA A 228 -4.82 24.18 -4.78
CA ALA A 228 -5.84 25.03 -4.19
C ALA A 228 -5.17 26.32 -3.70
N GLY A 229 -5.52 27.43 -4.32
CA GLY A 229 -5.05 28.77 -3.99
C GLY A 229 -5.93 29.44 -2.95
N GLY A 230 -5.30 30.13 -1.99
CA GLY A 230 -5.96 30.91 -0.96
C GLY A 230 -5.69 30.40 0.45
N LYS A 231 -5.75 31.30 1.44
CA LYS A 231 -5.71 30.96 2.88
C LYS A 231 -7.03 30.31 3.34
N GLY A 232 -7.65 29.49 2.49
CA GLY A 232 -9.02 28.99 2.64
C GLY A 232 -9.24 28.38 4.02
N HIS A 233 -10.11 29.01 4.81
CA HIS A 233 -10.46 28.61 6.17
C HIS A 233 -9.30 28.36 7.15
N GLY A 234 -8.08 28.81 6.86
CA GLY A 234 -6.88 28.54 7.67
C GLY A 234 -6.34 27.10 7.54
N GLU A 235 -6.68 26.39 6.47
CA GLU A 235 -6.31 24.99 6.24
C GLU A 235 -5.03 24.85 5.39
N PRO A 236 -4.34 23.68 5.45
CA PRO A 236 -3.35 23.32 4.45
C PRO A 236 -3.94 23.40 3.03
N PRO A 237 -3.18 23.87 2.03
CA PRO A 237 -3.71 24.21 0.70
C PRO A 237 -3.90 22.97 -0.18
N THR A 238 -4.68 22.00 0.27
CA THR A 238 -4.86 20.73 -0.44
C THR A 238 -5.80 20.84 -1.62
N ILE A 239 -5.57 20.07 -2.69
CA ILE A 239 -6.52 19.99 -3.81
C ILE A 239 -7.68 19.05 -3.51
N ASP A 240 -7.45 17.95 -2.78
CA ASP A 240 -8.54 17.10 -2.28
C ASP A 240 -9.07 17.72 -0.98
N TRP A 241 -10.31 18.22 -1.02
CA TRP A 241 -10.99 18.91 0.09
C TRP A 241 -11.91 18.02 0.91
N ALA A 242 -12.16 16.78 0.47
CA ALA A 242 -12.76 15.74 1.30
C ALA A 242 -11.78 15.33 2.44
N HIS A 243 -12.11 14.46 3.38
CA HIS A 243 -13.40 13.86 3.72
C HIS A 243 -13.93 14.55 4.98
N ASP A 244 -15.23 14.84 4.98
CA ASP A 244 -15.85 15.59 6.08
C ASP A 244 -17.36 15.42 6.17
N TYR A 245 -17.91 15.93 7.27
CA TYR A 245 -19.34 16.12 7.42
C TYR A 245 -19.66 17.43 8.16
N VAL A 246 -20.87 17.93 7.93
CA VAL A 246 -21.47 19.09 8.62
C VAL A 246 -22.48 18.57 9.64
N GLU A 247 -22.31 19.00 10.89
CA GLU A 247 -23.22 18.64 11.98
C GLU A 247 -24.60 19.27 11.82
N GLU A 248 -25.59 18.66 12.47
CA GLU A 248 -26.96 19.15 12.59
C GLU A 248 -27.04 20.64 12.90
N GLY A 249 -27.94 21.35 12.22
CA GLY A 249 -28.11 22.79 12.38
C GLY A 249 -26.98 23.62 11.76
N GLY A 250 -26.04 22.99 11.04
CA GLY A 250 -24.95 23.68 10.35
C GLY A 250 -23.90 24.26 11.29
N TYR A 251 -23.81 23.73 12.52
CA TYR A 251 -22.98 24.32 13.59
C TYR A 251 -21.49 24.37 13.22
N GLN A 252 -20.96 23.27 12.69
CA GLN A 252 -19.57 23.16 12.26
C GLN A 252 -19.40 22.07 11.21
N LYS A 253 -18.22 22.08 10.58
CA LYS A 253 -17.79 21.04 9.65
C LYS A 253 -16.57 20.32 10.22
N LEU A 254 -16.69 19.01 10.45
CA LEU A 254 -15.60 18.17 10.96
C LEU A 254 -14.85 17.54 9.79
N ARG A 255 -13.53 17.70 9.77
CA ARG A 255 -12.70 17.39 8.59
C ARG A 255 -11.47 16.56 8.97
N MET A 256 -11.04 15.66 8.08
CA MET A 256 -9.71 15.04 8.20
C MET A 256 -8.59 16.08 8.07
N LYS A 257 -8.80 17.12 7.25
CA LYS A 257 -7.81 18.19 7.04
C LYS A 257 -7.48 18.99 8.31
N ASN A 258 -8.33 18.91 9.33
CA ASN A 258 -8.09 19.56 10.63
C ASN A 258 -7.18 18.74 11.55
N TRP A 259 -6.78 17.51 11.18
CA TRP A 259 -5.80 16.75 11.95
C TRP A 259 -4.46 17.50 12.02
N ALA A 260 -3.93 17.68 13.23
CA ALA A 260 -2.60 18.27 13.42
C ALA A 260 -1.49 17.37 12.86
N ASP A 261 -1.70 16.05 12.90
CA ASP A 261 -0.82 15.00 12.42
C ASP A 261 -1.64 13.76 12.04
N CYS A 262 -1.13 12.93 11.13
CA CYS A 262 -1.81 11.69 10.76
C CYS A 262 -1.57 10.61 11.83
N ARG A 263 -2.50 10.46 12.78
CA ARG A 263 -2.32 9.53 13.91
C ARG A 263 -2.36 8.06 13.55
N ASN A 264 -3.15 7.68 12.54
CA ASN A 264 -3.21 6.30 12.08
C ASN A 264 -3.07 6.25 10.57
N PHE A 265 -2.02 5.58 10.13
CA PHE A 265 -1.69 5.45 8.73
C PHE A 265 -0.94 4.14 8.46
N GLN A 266 -0.88 3.80 7.19
CA GLN A 266 -0.02 2.77 6.64
C GLN A 266 0.53 3.29 5.33
N VAL A 267 1.84 3.25 5.18
CA VAL A 267 2.54 3.64 3.96
C VAL A 267 3.27 2.41 3.47
N ILE A 268 3.04 2.09 2.20
CA ILE A 268 3.75 1.03 1.49
C ILE A 268 4.26 1.66 0.22
N HIS A 269 5.56 1.67 -0.01
CA HIS A 269 6.12 2.14 -1.28
C HIS A 269 7.15 1.18 -1.84
N GLY A 270 7.30 1.20 -3.14
CA GLY A 270 8.25 0.37 -3.88
C GLY A 270 8.19 0.69 -5.36
N PRO A 271 8.89 -0.09 -6.19
CA PRO A 271 9.08 0.24 -7.61
C PRO A 271 7.79 0.13 -8.43
N VAL A 272 6.77 -0.59 -7.98
CA VAL A 272 5.54 -0.79 -8.78
C VAL A 272 4.42 0.13 -8.30
N CYS A 273 4.29 0.29 -6.99
CA CYS A 273 3.16 0.98 -6.37
C CYS A 273 3.57 1.70 -5.08
N THR A 274 3.00 2.88 -4.87
CA THR A 274 3.01 3.59 -3.59
C THR A 274 1.59 3.80 -3.09
N GLN A 275 1.31 3.30 -1.89
CA GLN A 275 0.03 3.42 -1.19
C GLN A 275 0.16 4.20 0.11
N ILE A 276 -0.79 5.10 0.34
CA ILE A 276 -0.92 5.85 1.59
C ILE A 276 -2.35 5.67 2.08
N ARG A 277 -2.51 4.86 3.12
CA ARG A 277 -3.79 4.65 3.82
C ARG A 277 -3.80 5.41 5.14
N ARG A 278 -4.93 6.05 5.47
CA ARG A 278 -5.12 6.90 6.66
C ARG A 278 -6.52 6.69 7.21
N TRP A 279 -6.68 6.65 8.53
CA TRP A 279 -8.01 6.46 9.13
C TRP A 279 -8.16 7.08 10.52
N GLY A 280 -9.40 7.40 10.87
CA GLY A 280 -9.76 7.98 12.17
C GLY A 280 -11.01 8.83 12.13
N PHE A 281 -11.22 9.63 13.18
CA PHE A 281 -12.36 10.55 13.28
C PHE A 281 -11.95 11.96 12.82
N PRO A 282 -12.77 12.64 12.01
CA PRO A 282 -12.48 14.00 11.58
C PRO A 282 -12.53 14.98 12.76
N TRP A 283 -11.76 16.07 12.70
CA TRP A 283 -11.69 17.04 13.79
C TRP A 283 -12.56 18.26 13.57
N SER A 284 -13.15 18.75 14.67
CA SER A 284 -13.76 20.06 14.77
C SER A 284 -12.73 21.17 14.50
N PRO A 285 -13.13 22.31 13.90
CA PRO A 285 -12.29 23.51 13.83
C PRO A 285 -11.87 24.08 15.19
N ILE A 286 -12.57 23.71 16.27
CA ILE A 286 -12.30 24.13 17.65
C ILE A 286 -11.85 22.94 18.52
N HIS A 287 -11.24 21.91 17.92
CA HIS A 287 -10.66 20.80 18.66
C HIS A 287 -9.66 21.29 19.75
N PRO A 288 -9.66 20.73 20.98
CA PRO A 288 -10.44 19.56 21.43
C PRO A 288 -11.80 19.89 22.08
N LEU A 289 -12.31 21.13 22.00
CA LEU A 289 -13.58 21.50 22.63
C LEU A 289 -14.74 20.59 22.17
N ILE A 290 -14.73 20.18 20.90
CA ILE A 290 -15.66 19.20 20.34
C ILE A 290 -14.85 18.11 19.63
N SER A 291 -14.93 16.87 20.13
CA SER A 291 -14.15 15.71 19.64
C SER A 291 -15.02 14.45 19.54
N PRO A 292 -16.00 14.41 18.62
CA PRO A 292 -16.94 13.29 18.53
C PRO A 292 -16.31 12.05 17.87
N SER A 293 -16.64 10.88 18.41
CA SER A 293 -16.30 9.57 17.82
C SER A 293 -17.50 8.94 17.12
N ARG A 294 -18.12 9.69 16.19
CA ARG A 294 -19.41 9.32 15.58
C ARG A 294 -19.32 8.87 14.12
N PHE A 295 -18.36 9.39 13.37
CA PHE A 295 -18.20 9.10 11.95
C PHE A 295 -16.75 8.78 11.64
N HIS A 296 -16.46 7.49 11.45
CA HIS A 296 -15.12 6.99 11.18
C HIS A 296 -14.80 7.09 9.69
N LEU A 297 -13.60 7.52 9.35
CA LEU A 297 -13.13 7.73 7.98
C LEU A 297 -11.92 6.84 7.72
N ASP A 298 -11.84 6.25 6.54
CA ASP A 298 -10.68 5.51 6.01
C ASP A 298 -10.44 5.95 4.56
N VAL A 299 -9.21 6.30 4.22
CA VAL A 299 -8.85 6.84 2.90
C VAL A 299 -7.52 6.26 2.46
N THR A 300 -7.47 5.68 1.27
CA THR A 300 -6.26 5.16 0.63
C THR A 300 -6.04 5.86 -0.71
N TYR A 301 -4.83 6.37 -0.93
CA TYR A 301 -4.36 6.74 -2.27
C TYR A 301 -3.40 5.66 -2.79
N SER A 302 -3.52 5.31 -4.07
CA SER A 302 -2.64 4.36 -4.75
C SER A 302 -2.08 4.96 -6.04
N PHE A 303 -0.75 5.09 -6.11
CA PHE A 303 0.00 5.62 -7.25
C PHE A 303 0.84 4.51 -7.87
N TRP A 304 0.83 4.42 -9.20
CA TRP A 304 1.41 3.29 -9.93
C TRP A 304 2.47 3.74 -10.92
N ALA A 305 3.48 2.89 -11.12
CA ALA A 305 4.46 3.07 -12.18
C ALA A 305 3.78 3.05 -13.57
N GLY A 306 4.23 3.94 -14.45
CA GLY A 306 3.85 3.94 -15.85
C GLY A 306 2.36 4.20 -16.13
N LEU A 307 1.62 4.81 -15.20
CA LEU A 307 0.21 5.18 -15.37
C LEU A 307 -0.04 6.68 -15.12
N PRO A 308 -0.83 7.37 -15.98
CA PRO A 308 -1.28 8.73 -15.73
C PRO A 308 -2.41 8.83 -14.70
N THR A 309 -2.83 7.67 -14.18
CA THR A 309 -4.01 7.50 -13.34
C THR A 309 -3.59 7.04 -11.95
N PHE A 310 -4.10 7.71 -10.91
CA PHE A 310 -4.02 7.24 -9.53
C PHE A 310 -5.42 6.90 -9.00
N PHE A 311 -5.48 6.11 -7.94
CA PHE A 311 -6.74 5.65 -7.36
C PHE A 311 -6.93 6.20 -5.95
N LYS A 312 -8.19 6.44 -5.58
CA LYS A 312 -8.60 6.74 -4.21
C LYS A 312 -9.70 5.78 -3.79
N GLU A 313 -9.45 5.00 -2.76
CA GLU A 313 -10.48 4.25 -2.04
C GLU A 313 -10.83 4.98 -0.74
N SER A 314 -12.12 5.04 -0.38
CA SER A 314 -12.52 5.54 0.95
C SER A 314 -13.74 4.84 1.52
N SER A 315 -13.84 4.86 2.86
CA SER A 315 -15.03 4.50 3.60
C SER A 315 -15.38 5.55 4.66
N MET A 316 -16.68 5.75 4.88
CA MET A 316 -17.21 6.60 5.94
C MET A 316 -18.31 5.83 6.68
N GLU A 317 -18.11 5.56 7.98
CA GLU A 317 -18.97 4.71 8.80
C GLU A 317 -19.53 5.46 10.02
N ALA A 318 -20.85 5.48 10.16
CA ALA A 318 -21.53 6.00 11.34
C ALA A 318 -21.46 4.97 12.48
N LEU A 319 -20.88 5.34 13.62
CA LEU A 319 -20.75 4.46 14.79
C LEU A 319 -21.90 4.60 15.79
N VAL A 320 -22.65 5.69 15.69
CA VAL A 320 -23.84 5.98 16.50
C VAL A 320 -24.90 6.60 15.62
N ASP A 321 -26.14 6.67 16.12
CA ASP A 321 -27.20 7.41 15.46
C ASP A 321 -26.96 8.92 15.58
N PHE A 322 -26.94 9.65 14.45
CA PHE A 322 -26.85 11.11 14.45
C PHE A 322 -27.32 11.70 13.12
N ARG A 323 -27.66 12.99 13.16
CA ARG A 323 -28.06 13.76 11.99
C ARG A 323 -26.89 14.51 11.37
N ILE A 324 -26.81 14.51 10.04
CA ILE A 324 -25.90 15.35 9.26
C ILE A 324 -26.66 16.35 8.40
N GLU A 325 -26.12 17.55 8.24
CA GLU A 325 -26.59 18.49 7.22
C GLU A 325 -26.01 18.14 5.84
N ALA A 326 -24.77 17.67 5.82
CA ALA A 326 -24.06 17.27 4.62
C ALA A 326 -22.91 16.33 4.98
N MET A 327 -22.57 15.40 4.10
CA MET A 327 -21.25 14.75 4.07
C MET A 327 -20.60 14.98 2.72
N ARG A 328 -19.28 15.08 2.69
CA ARG A 328 -18.52 15.24 1.45
C ARG A 328 -17.51 14.13 1.30
N ASP A 329 -17.61 13.48 0.16
CA ASP A 329 -16.65 12.50 -0.32
C ASP A 329 -16.46 12.72 -1.82
N ASP A 330 -15.23 12.96 -2.24
CA ASP A 330 -14.84 13.47 -3.58
C ASP A 330 -15.14 14.97 -3.81
N GLU A 331 -14.36 15.85 -3.17
CA GLU A 331 -14.35 17.30 -3.42
C GLU A 331 -12.94 17.73 -3.86
N TRP A 332 -12.84 18.41 -5.02
CA TRP A 332 -11.58 18.83 -5.59
C TRP A 332 -11.61 20.30 -5.98
N VAL A 333 -10.56 21.04 -5.61
CA VAL A 333 -10.49 22.50 -5.81
C VAL A 333 -9.18 22.89 -6.52
N PHE A 334 -9.33 23.64 -7.61
CA PHE A 334 -8.24 24.13 -8.46
C PHE A 334 -8.37 25.64 -8.66
N SER A 335 -7.56 26.42 -7.98
CA SER A 335 -7.70 27.89 -8.00
C SER A 335 -6.90 28.57 -9.11
N GLY A 336 -6.16 27.80 -9.90
CA GLY A 336 -5.37 28.32 -11.03
C GLY A 336 -6.18 28.74 -12.26
N TYR A 337 -7.49 28.44 -12.30
CA TYR A 337 -8.35 28.68 -13.48
C TYR A 337 -7.77 28.08 -14.77
N SER A 338 -7.14 26.91 -14.65
CA SER A 338 -6.36 26.28 -15.70
C SER A 338 -7.19 25.61 -16.79
N TYR A 339 -8.51 25.49 -16.60
CA TYR A 339 -9.41 24.81 -17.54
C TYR A 339 -10.42 25.74 -18.18
N THR A 340 -10.93 25.39 -19.36
CA THR A 340 -11.91 26.17 -20.12
C THR A 340 -13.24 25.44 -20.30
N LYS A 341 -13.30 24.16 -19.94
CA LYS A 341 -14.42 23.27 -20.19
C LYS A 341 -14.68 22.34 -19.02
N SER A 342 -15.94 22.11 -18.71
CA SER A 342 -16.41 21.10 -17.76
C SER A 342 -16.73 19.80 -18.50
N LEU A 343 -16.41 18.67 -17.87
CA LEU A 343 -16.63 17.32 -18.38
C LEU A 343 -17.44 16.52 -17.39
N TRP A 344 -18.38 15.70 -17.86
CA TRP A 344 -19.13 14.79 -16.97
C TRP A 344 -19.45 13.49 -17.68
N VAL A 345 -19.51 12.40 -16.92
CA VAL A 345 -19.83 11.06 -17.41
C VAL A 345 -21.20 10.65 -16.88
N ASP A 346 -22.07 10.17 -17.76
CA ASP A 346 -23.41 9.69 -17.37
C ASP A 346 -23.38 8.25 -16.84
N ALA A 347 -24.54 7.75 -16.41
CA ALA A 347 -24.68 6.37 -15.92
C ALA A 347 -24.48 5.28 -16.98
N ALA A 348 -24.57 5.62 -18.27
CA ALA A 348 -24.20 4.70 -19.35
C ALA A 348 -22.69 4.69 -19.62
N GLY A 349 -21.93 5.54 -18.92
CA GLY A 349 -20.49 5.68 -19.08
C GLY A 349 -20.08 6.59 -20.24
N LYS A 350 -20.99 7.40 -20.79
CA LYS A 350 -20.70 8.33 -21.90
C LYS A 350 -20.18 9.66 -21.40
N LEU A 351 -19.15 10.17 -22.09
CA LEU A 351 -18.57 11.48 -21.79
C LEU A 351 -19.42 12.59 -22.42
N HIS A 352 -19.62 13.66 -21.67
CA HIS A 352 -20.34 14.85 -22.09
C HIS A 352 -19.56 16.11 -21.72
N GLU A 353 -19.81 17.18 -22.47
CA GLU A 353 -19.17 18.49 -22.28
C GLU A 353 -20.19 19.52 -21.80
N GLY A 354 -19.71 20.49 -21.01
CA GLY A 354 -20.51 21.63 -20.59
C GLY A 354 -21.40 21.34 -19.37
N PRO A 355 -22.54 22.06 -19.24
CA PRO A 355 -23.37 21.99 -18.05
C PRO A 355 -24.10 20.64 -17.95
N VAL A 356 -24.27 20.17 -16.71
CA VAL A 356 -24.99 18.92 -16.41
C VAL A 356 -26.51 19.17 -16.47
N PRO A 357 -27.27 18.46 -17.33
CA PRO A 357 -28.72 18.56 -17.36
C PRO A 357 -29.37 18.14 -16.03
N GLY A 358 -30.53 18.70 -15.71
CA GLY A 358 -31.20 18.50 -14.41
C GLY A 358 -31.42 17.03 -14.04
N GLU A 359 -31.77 16.19 -15.00
CA GLU A 359 -31.98 14.74 -14.82
C GLU A 359 -30.71 13.96 -14.43
N HIS A 360 -29.53 14.49 -14.75
CA HIS A 360 -28.23 13.87 -14.46
C HIS A 360 -27.56 14.39 -13.19
N GLN A 361 -28.04 15.50 -12.60
CA GLN A 361 -27.36 16.20 -11.50
C GLN A 361 -27.09 15.36 -10.25
N LYS A 362 -27.76 14.21 -10.09
CA LYS A 362 -27.55 13.27 -8.96
C LYS A 362 -27.20 11.85 -9.41
N ASN A 363 -26.88 11.66 -10.69
CA ASN A 363 -26.57 10.37 -11.30
C ASN A 363 -25.38 10.45 -12.27
N LEU A 364 -24.32 11.15 -11.85
CA LEU A 364 -23.05 11.23 -12.55
C LEU A 364 -22.19 10.00 -12.24
N TRP A 365 -21.27 9.64 -13.13
CA TRP A 365 -20.30 8.56 -12.93
C TRP A 365 -18.87 8.95 -13.30
N GLY A 366 -18.66 10.27 -13.37
CA GLY A 366 -17.37 10.90 -13.55
C GLY A 366 -17.54 12.39 -13.78
N VAL A 367 -16.55 13.16 -13.36
CA VAL A 367 -16.53 14.62 -13.48
C VAL A 367 -15.10 15.10 -13.69
N GLY A 368 -14.93 16.19 -14.42
CA GLY A 368 -13.60 16.70 -14.70
C GLY A 368 -13.60 18.00 -15.46
N PHE A 369 -12.42 18.34 -15.93
CA PHE A 369 -12.16 19.56 -16.66
C PHE A 369 -11.17 19.34 -17.80
N ALA A 370 -11.26 20.20 -18.82
CA ALA A 370 -10.32 20.26 -19.92
C ALA A 370 -10.00 21.70 -20.33
N ASN A 371 -8.83 21.89 -20.93
CA ASN A 371 -8.41 23.14 -21.56
C ASN A 371 -8.25 22.93 -23.07
N GLU A 372 -8.96 23.72 -23.87
CA GLU A 372 -8.93 23.60 -25.34
C GLU A 372 -7.59 24.04 -25.96
N THR A 373 -6.89 24.97 -25.31
CA THR A 373 -5.64 25.55 -25.81
C THR A 373 -4.44 24.72 -25.37
N SER A 374 -4.29 24.49 -24.06
CA SER A 374 -3.14 23.74 -23.51
C SER A 374 -3.28 22.22 -23.69
N ARG A 375 -4.50 21.76 -24.02
CA ARG A 375 -4.84 20.33 -24.18
C ARG A 375 -4.67 19.52 -22.90
N ASP A 376 -4.61 20.17 -21.73
CA ASP A 376 -4.61 19.52 -20.43
C ASP A 376 -6.03 19.15 -20.01
N ALA A 377 -6.21 17.94 -19.48
CA ALA A 377 -7.46 17.51 -18.86
C ALA A 377 -7.18 16.69 -17.60
N PHE A 378 -8.12 16.77 -16.66
CA PHE A 378 -8.14 16.00 -15.43
C PHE A 378 -9.56 15.52 -15.19
N ILE A 379 -9.74 14.23 -14.92
CA ILE A 379 -11.06 13.63 -14.71
C ILE A 379 -11.03 12.64 -13.55
N ALA A 380 -12.07 12.68 -12.73
CA ALA A 380 -12.42 11.64 -11.78
C ALA A 380 -13.43 10.68 -12.45
N LEU A 381 -13.12 9.40 -12.46
CA LEU A 381 -13.99 8.31 -12.90
C LEU A 381 -14.43 7.53 -11.66
N TRP A 382 -15.74 7.49 -11.44
CA TRP A 382 -16.33 6.77 -10.31
C TRP A 382 -16.54 5.32 -10.70
N LEU A 383 -15.82 4.42 -10.04
CA LEU A 383 -15.72 3.01 -10.45
C LEU A 383 -16.67 2.13 -9.65
N GLU A 384 -16.59 2.20 -8.33
CA GLU A 384 -17.37 1.37 -7.42
C GLU A 384 -17.83 2.24 -6.25
N HIS A 385 -19.14 2.43 -6.10
CA HIS A 385 -19.75 3.15 -4.99
C HIS A 385 -20.83 2.27 -4.37
N ASP A 386 -20.77 2.06 -3.06
CA ASP A 386 -21.74 1.23 -2.31
C ASP A 386 -22.17 1.93 -1.03
N VAL A 387 -23.38 1.60 -0.59
CA VAL A 387 -23.95 2.12 0.66
C VAL A 387 -24.70 1.01 1.39
N LYS A 388 -24.39 0.86 2.68
CA LYS A 388 -25.06 -0.08 3.59
C LYS A 388 -25.67 0.69 4.73
N GLY A 389 -26.87 0.30 5.18
CA GLY A 389 -27.55 0.94 6.31
C GLY A 389 -28.08 2.35 6.03
N HIS A 390 -28.11 2.80 4.76
CA HIS A 390 -28.74 4.05 4.35
C HIS A 390 -29.47 3.85 3.00
N PRO A 391 -30.60 4.54 2.72
CA PRO A 391 -31.48 4.19 1.59
C PRO A 391 -30.87 4.38 0.20
N GLN A 392 -29.97 5.34 0.04
CA GLN A 392 -29.37 5.69 -1.25
C GLN A 392 -28.03 6.42 -1.08
N ILE A 393 -27.25 6.45 -2.15
CA ILE A 393 -26.06 7.28 -2.29
C ILE A 393 -26.25 8.23 -3.48
N SER A 394 -25.97 9.52 -3.28
CA SER A 394 -26.09 10.54 -4.30
C SER A 394 -24.82 10.63 -5.14
N HIS A 395 -25.00 10.72 -6.46
CA HIS A 395 -23.95 10.89 -7.45
C HIS A 395 -24.02 12.30 -8.06
N GLY A 396 -24.04 13.32 -7.19
CA GLY A 396 -24.00 14.73 -7.60
C GLY A 396 -22.59 15.31 -7.59
N GLY A 397 -22.50 16.64 -7.64
CA GLY A 397 -21.21 17.34 -7.68
C GLY A 397 -20.80 17.75 -9.10
N SER A 398 -21.71 18.42 -9.79
CA SER A 398 -21.42 18.95 -11.13
C SER A 398 -20.15 19.83 -11.12
N PRO A 399 -19.23 19.63 -12.07
CA PRO A 399 -18.01 20.43 -12.18
C PRO A 399 -18.34 21.88 -12.52
N THR A 400 -17.70 22.80 -11.81
CA THR A 400 -17.93 24.23 -11.89
C THR A 400 -16.64 24.94 -12.31
N LEU A 401 -16.69 25.69 -13.41
CA LEU A 401 -15.54 26.46 -13.92
C LEU A 401 -15.27 27.77 -13.16
N GLN A 402 -16.28 28.26 -12.42
CA GLN A 402 -16.19 29.49 -11.64
C GLN A 402 -16.97 29.34 -10.34
N TYR A 403 -16.25 29.15 -9.25
CA TYR A 403 -16.75 29.27 -7.89
C TYR A 403 -16.05 30.45 -7.21
N ASP A 404 -16.85 31.40 -6.74
CA ASP A 404 -16.34 32.63 -6.16
C ASP A 404 -15.48 32.34 -4.91
N GLY A 405 -14.22 32.77 -4.96
CA GLY A 405 -13.24 32.59 -3.89
C GLY A 405 -12.46 31.27 -3.90
N HIS A 406 -12.80 30.30 -4.75
CA HIS A 406 -12.12 28.99 -4.81
C HIS A 406 -11.65 28.56 -6.20
N GLY A 407 -12.23 29.09 -7.27
CA GLY A 407 -11.84 28.77 -8.63
C GLY A 407 -12.65 27.64 -9.25
N GLN A 408 -11.96 26.64 -9.78
CA GLN A 408 -12.59 25.51 -10.47
C GLN A 408 -12.72 24.35 -9.50
N LEU A 409 -13.92 23.78 -9.38
CA LEU A 409 -14.13 22.70 -8.43
C LEU A 409 -15.28 21.77 -8.80
N TRP A 410 -15.29 20.60 -8.17
CA TRP A 410 -16.51 19.84 -7.93
C TRP A 410 -16.57 19.42 -6.46
N SER A 411 -17.78 19.19 -5.97
CA SER A 411 -18.02 18.74 -4.60
C SER A 411 -19.17 17.74 -4.61
N ARG A 412 -18.86 16.46 -4.41
CA ARG A 412 -19.89 15.42 -4.27
C ARG A 412 -20.36 15.32 -2.82
N TYR A 413 -21.67 15.22 -2.67
CA TYR A 413 -22.34 15.02 -1.39
C TYR A 413 -23.09 13.68 -1.41
N PRO A 414 -22.48 12.58 -0.92
CA PRO A 414 -23.10 11.26 -0.94
C PRO A 414 -24.44 11.20 -0.19
N ALA A 415 -24.57 11.98 0.89
CA ALA A 415 -25.79 12.15 1.67
C ALA A 415 -25.89 13.55 2.27
N GLU A 416 -27.10 14.06 2.43
CA GLU A 416 -27.38 15.40 2.95
C GLU A 416 -28.70 15.41 3.72
N LYS A 417 -28.78 16.25 4.76
CA LYS A 417 -29.99 16.54 5.56
C LYS A 417 -30.71 15.28 6.03
N THR A 418 -29.96 14.29 6.48
CA THR A 418 -30.44 12.95 6.78
C THR A 418 -29.92 12.45 8.11
N ASP A 419 -30.63 11.47 8.67
CA ASP A 419 -30.20 10.75 9.85
C ASP A 419 -29.40 9.53 9.42
N LEU A 420 -28.23 9.35 10.01
CA LEU A 420 -27.39 8.17 9.82
C LEU A 420 -27.57 7.26 11.04
N SER A 421 -27.95 6.02 10.79
CA SER A 421 -28.00 5.00 11.83
C SER A 421 -26.61 4.41 12.08
N ALA A 422 -26.35 3.94 13.28
CA ALA A 422 -25.14 3.18 13.60
C ALA A 422 -24.98 1.99 12.63
N GLY A 423 -23.78 1.82 12.08
CA GLY A 423 -23.43 0.86 11.03
C GLY A 423 -23.68 1.35 9.60
N ALA A 424 -24.29 2.53 9.41
CA ALA A 424 -24.42 3.10 8.07
C ALA A 424 -23.02 3.38 7.49
N THR A 425 -22.73 2.78 6.34
CA THR A 425 -21.40 2.80 5.71
C THR A 425 -21.51 3.23 4.26
N PHE A 426 -20.69 4.19 3.86
CA PHE A 426 -20.50 4.61 2.47
C PHE A 426 -19.10 4.21 2.04
N THR A 427 -18.97 3.47 0.95
CA THR A 427 -17.67 3.09 0.37
C THR A 427 -17.55 3.55 -1.06
N GLN A 428 -16.36 3.99 -1.45
CA GLN A 428 -16.08 4.36 -2.84
C GLN A 428 -14.67 3.99 -3.30
N ARG A 429 -14.55 3.80 -4.61
CA ARG A 429 -13.31 3.67 -5.35
C ARG A 429 -13.37 4.51 -6.63
N ASN A 430 -12.44 5.44 -6.76
CA ASN A 430 -12.33 6.38 -7.87
C ASN A 430 -10.97 6.29 -8.55
N ALA A 431 -10.94 6.46 -9.86
CA ALA A 431 -9.73 6.70 -10.64
C ALA A 431 -9.63 8.19 -11.00
N TYR A 432 -8.45 8.77 -10.91
CA TYR A 432 -8.17 10.17 -11.26
C TYR A 432 -7.08 10.18 -12.32
N SER A 433 -7.41 10.66 -13.50
CA SER A 433 -6.58 10.52 -14.71
C SER A 433 -6.21 11.89 -15.28
N LEU A 434 -4.92 12.05 -15.60
CA LEU A 434 -4.40 13.15 -16.41
C LEU A 434 -4.28 12.71 -17.86
N PHE A 435 -4.96 13.37 -18.78
CA PHE A 435 -4.97 12.94 -20.18
C PHE A 435 -4.96 14.12 -21.15
N ALA A 436 -4.68 13.82 -22.43
CA ALA A 436 -4.69 14.80 -23.50
C ALA A 436 -6.10 15.08 -23.99
N TRP A 437 -6.55 16.33 -23.85
CA TRP A 437 -7.81 16.76 -24.45
C TRP A 437 -7.66 16.89 -25.97
N GLY A 438 -8.56 16.28 -26.74
CA GLY A 438 -8.47 16.26 -28.20
C GLY A 438 -9.59 15.44 -28.83
N ASP A 439 -9.45 15.14 -30.12
CA ASP A 439 -10.51 14.53 -30.93
C ASP A 439 -10.91 13.13 -30.41
N ASP A 440 -9.96 12.36 -29.85
CA ASP A 440 -10.18 11.02 -29.32
C ASP A 440 -10.54 11.01 -27.81
N ALA A 441 -10.70 12.17 -27.17
CA ALA A 441 -10.86 12.27 -25.71
C ALA A 441 -12.11 11.55 -25.19
N HIS A 442 -13.23 11.63 -25.93
CA HIS A 442 -14.47 10.93 -25.59
C HIS A 442 -14.25 9.42 -25.55
N GLN A 443 -13.75 8.85 -26.64
CA GLN A 443 -13.47 7.43 -26.73
C GLN A 443 -12.46 6.98 -25.66
N HIS A 444 -11.40 7.76 -25.43
CA HIS A 444 -10.38 7.46 -24.43
C HIS A 444 -10.98 7.34 -23.03
N VAL A 445 -11.76 8.34 -22.59
CA VAL A 445 -12.36 8.36 -21.25
C VAL A 445 -13.38 7.24 -21.07
N GLU A 446 -14.23 7.00 -22.08
CA GLU A 446 -15.22 5.94 -22.05
C GLU A 446 -14.56 4.55 -21.96
N GLN A 447 -13.49 4.32 -22.75
CA GLN A 447 -12.70 3.10 -22.70
C GLN A 447 -11.95 2.95 -21.37
N GLU A 448 -11.37 4.03 -20.85
CA GLU A 448 -10.67 4.01 -19.56
C GLU A 448 -11.63 3.62 -18.43
N ARG A 449 -12.82 4.24 -18.37
CA ARG A 449 -13.83 3.87 -17.39
C ARG A 449 -14.26 2.42 -17.55
N HIS A 450 -14.54 1.99 -18.78
CA HIS A 450 -14.95 0.61 -19.04
C HIS A 450 -13.86 -0.41 -18.66
N ARG A 451 -12.59 -0.07 -18.89
CA ARG A 451 -11.42 -0.83 -18.44
C ARG A 451 -11.42 -0.97 -16.92
N TRP A 452 -11.53 0.12 -16.17
CA TRP A 452 -11.40 0.08 -14.72
C TRP A 452 -12.59 -0.53 -13.98
N THR A 453 -13.80 -0.46 -14.55
CA THR A 453 -14.97 -1.15 -13.98
C THR A 453 -15.03 -2.64 -14.33
N ASN A 454 -14.15 -3.12 -15.22
CA ASN A 454 -14.08 -4.51 -15.64
C ASN A 454 -12.65 -5.02 -15.48
N PRO A 455 -12.21 -5.36 -14.25
CA PRO A 455 -10.87 -5.84 -13.99
C PRO A 455 -10.59 -7.17 -14.70
N LEU A 456 -9.31 -7.47 -14.93
CA LEU A 456 -8.87 -8.76 -15.47
C LEU A 456 -9.37 -9.92 -14.62
N GLN A 457 -9.83 -10.98 -15.28
CA GLN A 457 -10.18 -12.22 -14.58
C GLN A 457 -8.92 -13.03 -14.31
N VAL A 458 -8.79 -13.52 -13.07
CA VAL A 458 -7.68 -14.36 -12.63
C VAL A 458 -8.13 -15.81 -12.60
N SER A 459 -7.37 -16.69 -13.24
CA SER A 459 -7.53 -18.15 -13.13
C SER A 459 -6.21 -18.80 -12.73
N THR A 460 -6.30 -19.86 -11.93
CA THR A 460 -5.19 -20.74 -11.55
C THR A 460 -5.37 -22.14 -12.13
N ASP A 461 -6.25 -22.30 -13.13
CA ASP A 461 -6.53 -23.60 -13.73
C ASP A 461 -5.27 -24.23 -14.34
N MET A 462 -5.24 -25.57 -14.36
CA MET A 462 -4.08 -26.40 -14.68
C MET A 462 -3.23 -25.86 -15.84
N PHE A 463 -2.03 -25.38 -15.49
CA PHE A 463 -0.99 -24.98 -16.43
C PHE A 463 -0.77 -26.06 -17.50
N ARG A 464 -0.86 -25.66 -18.77
CA ARG A 464 -0.66 -26.56 -19.91
C ARG A 464 0.79 -26.45 -20.38
N PRO A 465 1.58 -27.55 -20.40
CA PRO A 465 2.97 -27.50 -20.84
C PRO A 465 3.10 -27.00 -22.29
N ILE A 466 3.91 -25.96 -22.50
CA ILE A 466 4.20 -25.43 -23.85
C ILE A 466 5.29 -26.29 -24.50
N GLN A 467 4.99 -26.85 -25.69
CA GLN A 467 5.89 -27.79 -26.39
C GLN A 467 7.16 -27.15 -26.97
N ARG A 468 7.21 -25.82 -27.12
CA ARG A 468 8.32 -25.08 -27.76
C ARG A 468 8.85 -23.95 -26.87
N ALA A 469 9.16 -24.25 -25.62
CA ALA A 469 9.78 -23.28 -24.71
C ALA A 469 11.16 -22.83 -25.22
N ALA A 470 11.47 -21.56 -25.02
CA ALA A 470 12.78 -20.96 -25.25
C ALA A 470 13.17 -20.10 -24.04
N SER A 471 14.44 -19.72 -23.92
CA SER A 471 14.88 -18.80 -22.88
C SER A 471 16.00 -17.89 -23.36
N ARG A 472 16.10 -16.73 -22.72
CA ARG A 472 17.17 -15.75 -22.94
C ARG A 472 17.52 -15.11 -21.60
N GLY A 473 18.82 -15.09 -21.27
CA GLY A 473 19.28 -14.62 -19.97
C GLY A 473 18.97 -15.62 -18.87
N SER A 474 18.86 -15.12 -17.64
CA SER A 474 18.49 -15.88 -16.44
C SER A 474 17.63 -14.99 -15.54
N LEU A 475 16.79 -15.62 -14.72
CA LEU A 475 16.08 -14.95 -13.64
C LEU A 475 17.02 -14.60 -12.48
N ALA A 476 18.02 -15.45 -12.23
CA ALA A 476 18.99 -15.25 -11.18
C ALA A 476 19.95 -14.10 -11.54
N ARG A 477 20.11 -13.17 -10.60
CA ARG A 477 21.22 -12.22 -10.61
C ARG A 477 22.47 -12.90 -10.06
N ASP A 478 23.62 -12.25 -10.25
CA ASP A 478 24.87 -12.68 -9.59
C ASP A 478 24.64 -12.75 -8.07
N GLY A 479 25.12 -13.80 -7.41
CA GLY A 479 24.82 -14.07 -6.00
C GLY A 479 23.52 -14.83 -5.71
N GLU A 480 22.59 -15.00 -6.65
CA GLU A 480 21.28 -15.64 -6.39
C GLU A 480 21.23 -17.13 -6.74
N THR A 481 22.36 -17.75 -7.09
CA THR A 481 22.46 -19.21 -7.32
C THR A 481 23.49 -19.83 -6.38
N ALA A 482 23.41 -21.15 -6.16
CA ALA A 482 24.43 -21.86 -5.37
C ALA A 482 25.86 -21.72 -5.95
N MET A 483 26.01 -21.51 -7.27
CA MET A 483 27.32 -21.32 -7.90
C MET A 483 27.88 -19.91 -7.69
N THR A 484 27.00 -18.90 -7.59
CA THR A 484 27.39 -17.49 -7.51
C THR A 484 27.21 -16.87 -6.13
N SER A 485 26.57 -17.58 -5.19
CA SER A 485 26.25 -17.10 -3.83
C SER A 485 27.48 -16.75 -2.98
N GLY A 486 28.66 -17.23 -3.36
CA GLY A 486 29.90 -16.96 -2.63
C GLY A 486 29.79 -17.38 -1.17
N PRO A 487 30.19 -16.55 -0.19
CA PRO A 487 30.15 -16.92 1.22
C PRO A 487 28.80 -16.66 1.92
N LYS A 488 27.70 -16.44 1.18
CA LYS A 488 26.39 -16.07 1.76
C LYS A 488 25.90 -17.00 2.86
N ASP A 489 26.05 -18.32 2.70
CA ASP A 489 25.63 -19.28 3.74
C ASP A 489 26.39 -19.07 5.05
N GLN A 490 27.71 -18.87 4.94
CA GLN A 490 28.54 -18.58 6.11
C GLN A 490 28.16 -17.24 6.74
N ILE A 491 27.86 -16.22 5.92
CA ILE A 491 27.38 -14.91 6.40
C ILE A 491 26.06 -15.07 7.17
N TRP A 492 25.06 -15.72 6.59
CA TRP A 492 23.77 -15.96 7.26
C TRP A 492 23.93 -16.74 8.57
N ASN A 493 24.81 -17.74 8.60
CA ASN A 493 25.12 -18.48 9.83
C ASN A 493 25.75 -17.59 10.90
N LEU A 494 26.70 -16.71 10.53
CA LEU A 494 27.31 -15.76 11.47
C LEU A 494 26.33 -14.69 11.94
N LEU A 495 25.41 -14.23 11.08
CA LEU A 495 24.36 -13.30 11.47
C LEU A 495 23.41 -13.93 12.52
N ARG A 496 23.22 -15.26 12.51
CA ARG A 496 22.47 -15.98 13.56
C ARG A 496 23.19 -16.02 14.91
N GLU A 497 24.44 -15.61 14.98
CA GLU A 497 25.19 -15.48 16.24
C GLU A 497 25.09 -14.06 16.83
N VAL A 498 24.59 -13.08 16.06
CA VAL A 498 24.43 -11.70 16.52
C VAL A 498 23.12 -11.59 17.30
N LYS A 499 23.24 -11.37 18.62
CA LYS A 499 22.11 -11.23 19.54
C LYS A 499 21.70 -9.76 19.69
N ASP A 500 20.42 -9.52 19.95
CA ASP A 500 19.95 -8.23 20.42
C ASP A 500 20.04 -8.18 21.95
N ASP A 501 21.10 -7.56 22.46
CA ASP A 501 21.36 -7.48 23.91
C ASP A 501 20.37 -6.62 24.71
N GLN A 502 19.45 -5.90 24.04
CA GLN A 502 18.33 -5.24 24.72
C GLN A 502 17.26 -6.24 25.16
N LEU A 503 17.20 -7.42 24.53
CA LEU A 503 16.31 -8.51 24.93
C LEU A 503 17.00 -9.40 25.97
N TYR A 504 17.10 -8.89 27.21
CA TYR A 504 17.87 -9.54 28.28
C TYR A 504 17.51 -11.02 28.46
N GLY A 505 18.37 -11.85 27.87
CA GLY A 505 18.41 -13.30 27.88
C GLY A 505 17.31 -14.04 27.10
N VAL A 506 16.58 -13.36 26.22
CA VAL A 506 15.94 -14.07 25.10
C VAL A 506 17.06 -14.68 24.28
N ASP A 507 17.04 -16.01 24.11
CA ASP A 507 18.02 -16.70 23.27
C ASP A 507 17.58 -16.66 21.81
N SER A 508 17.71 -15.48 21.20
CA SER A 508 17.40 -15.21 19.79
C SER A 508 18.48 -14.33 19.17
N ASN A 509 18.40 -14.17 17.85
CA ASN A 509 19.36 -13.42 17.04
C ASN A 509 18.65 -12.55 16.02
N ILE A 510 19.39 -11.64 15.39
CA ILE A 510 18.84 -10.67 14.43
C ILE A 510 18.21 -11.31 13.19
N VAL A 511 18.57 -12.55 12.83
CA VAL A 511 17.94 -13.28 11.72
C VAL A 511 16.59 -13.84 12.16
N ASP A 512 16.54 -14.50 13.32
CA ASP A 512 15.32 -15.10 13.86
C ASP A 512 14.30 -14.07 14.33
N LEU A 513 14.77 -12.90 14.77
CA LEU A 513 13.96 -11.71 15.05
C LEU A 513 13.48 -11.00 13.77
N GLY A 514 13.96 -11.44 12.60
CA GLY A 514 13.61 -10.84 11.32
C GLY A 514 14.07 -9.40 11.22
N TYR A 515 15.31 -9.08 11.62
CA TYR A 515 15.90 -7.74 11.46
C TYR A 515 16.72 -7.64 10.17
N VAL A 516 17.23 -8.75 9.65
CA VAL A 516 17.98 -8.74 8.38
C VAL A 516 17.00 -8.69 7.20
N TYR A 517 17.15 -7.68 6.35
CA TYR A 517 16.36 -7.46 5.14
C TYR A 517 17.05 -8.08 3.92
N ASP A 518 18.35 -7.88 3.79
CA ASP A 518 19.08 -8.37 2.61
C ASP A 518 20.57 -8.64 2.92
N VAL A 519 21.17 -9.52 2.14
CA VAL A 519 22.61 -9.82 2.16
C VAL A 519 23.11 -9.94 0.73
N GLN A 520 23.94 -8.99 0.31
CA GLN A 520 24.57 -8.97 -1.01
C GLN A 520 26.09 -9.06 -0.85
N VAL A 521 26.73 -9.88 -1.68
CA VAL A 521 28.18 -9.97 -1.71
C VAL A 521 28.65 -9.67 -3.13
N ARG A 522 29.46 -8.62 -3.31
CA ARG A 522 30.00 -8.22 -4.60
C ARG A 522 31.46 -7.83 -4.45
N ALA A 523 32.35 -8.44 -5.24
CA ALA A 523 33.79 -8.14 -5.24
C ALA A 523 34.43 -8.09 -3.83
N GLY A 524 34.00 -8.97 -2.93
CA GLY A 524 34.45 -9.03 -1.54
C GLY A 524 33.89 -7.97 -0.60
N VAL A 525 32.90 -7.18 -1.02
CA VAL A 525 32.12 -6.29 -0.15
C VAL A 525 30.81 -6.99 0.22
N ALA A 526 30.57 -7.19 1.52
CA ALA A 526 29.31 -7.70 2.05
C ALA A 526 28.42 -6.51 2.47
N ASN A 527 27.32 -6.30 1.75
CA ASN A 527 26.29 -5.32 2.12
C ASN A 527 25.17 -6.06 2.86
N VAL A 528 24.93 -5.66 4.11
CA VAL A 528 23.85 -6.20 4.94
C VAL A 528 22.84 -5.08 5.19
N THR A 529 21.62 -5.27 4.69
CA THR A 529 20.51 -4.35 4.99
C THR A 529 19.78 -4.88 6.22
N VAL A 530 19.61 -4.03 7.22
CA VAL A 530 18.91 -4.36 8.47
C VAL A 530 17.77 -3.38 8.72
N THR A 531 16.86 -3.77 9.61
CA THR A 531 15.82 -2.91 10.16
C THR A 531 15.82 -2.99 11.68
N MET A 532 14.94 -2.21 12.32
CA MET A 532 14.58 -2.35 13.72
C MET A 532 13.06 -2.46 13.87
N PRO A 533 12.55 -3.02 14.98
CA PRO A 533 11.11 -3.14 15.20
C PRO A 533 10.33 -1.82 15.15
N HIS A 534 10.98 -0.70 15.49
CA HIS A 534 10.38 0.64 15.43
C HIS A 534 11.44 1.76 15.39
N PRO A 535 11.13 2.95 14.85
CA PRO A 535 12.03 4.12 14.79
C PRO A 535 12.52 4.65 16.14
N GLY A 536 11.85 4.31 17.24
CA GLY A 536 12.29 4.63 18.61
C GLY A 536 13.58 3.90 19.05
N ARG A 537 14.15 3.04 18.20
CA ARG A 537 15.50 2.46 18.35
C ARG A 537 16.42 2.93 17.22
N PRO A 538 16.71 4.25 17.10
CA PRO A 538 17.41 4.79 15.94
C PRO A 538 18.90 4.42 15.88
N VAL A 539 19.51 4.17 17.04
CA VAL A 539 20.92 3.81 17.18
C VAL A 539 21.06 2.30 17.01
N HIS A 540 21.30 1.84 15.78
CA HIS A 540 21.45 0.43 15.43
C HIS A 540 22.92 -0.04 15.46
N GLU A 541 23.86 0.88 15.66
CA GLU A 541 25.30 0.66 15.61
C GLU A 541 25.78 -0.37 16.63
N PHE A 542 25.03 -0.60 17.71
CA PHE A 542 25.32 -1.64 18.70
C PHE A 542 25.20 -3.07 18.13
N LEU A 543 24.46 -3.27 17.04
CA LEU A 543 24.47 -4.53 16.28
C LEU A 543 25.61 -4.56 15.26
N VAL A 544 26.07 -3.40 14.81
CA VAL A 544 26.99 -3.27 13.67
C VAL A 544 28.43 -3.54 14.07
N THR A 545 28.91 -2.92 15.15
CA THR A 545 30.33 -2.96 15.56
C THR A 545 30.49 -3.09 17.07
N GLN A 546 31.68 -3.50 17.50
CA GLN A 546 32.13 -3.45 18.89
C GLN A 546 32.05 -2.02 19.45
N GLY A 547 31.40 -1.84 20.62
CA GLY A 547 31.45 -0.58 21.37
C GLY A 547 30.15 0.25 21.39
N GLY A 548 29.10 -0.16 20.69
CA GLY A 548 27.77 0.49 20.75
C GLY A 548 26.85 -0.03 21.87
N GLY A 549 27.23 -1.10 22.58
CA GLY A 549 26.39 -1.77 23.58
C GLY A 549 27.09 -2.95 24.25
N ARG A 550 26.32 -3.90 24.80
CA ARG A 550 26.85 -5.11 25.48
C ARG A 550 27.35 -6.21 24.52
N VAL A 551 27.21 -5.98 23.23
CA VAL A 551 27.52 -6.94 22.18
C VAL A 551 29.05 -7.02 22.06
N THR A 552 29.63 -8.17 22.41
CA THR A 552 31.11 -8.36 22.43
C THR A 552 31.73 -8.24 21.03
N GLU A 553 31.00 -8.61 19.99
CA GLU A 553 31.36 -8.50 18.57
C GLU A 553 30.06 -8.22 17.82
N GLY A 554 30.04 -7.32 16.83
CA GLY A 554 28.88 -7.00 15.99
C GLY A 554 28.89 -7.71 14.63
N ILE A 555 28.05 -7.25 13.71
CA ILE A 555 27.97 -7.75 12.33
C ILE A 555 29.32 -7.59 11.63
N GLN A 556 29.94 -6.41 11.69
CA GLN A 556 31.17 -6.12 10.96
C GLN A 556 32.33 -7.02 11.39
N GLU A 557 32.58 -7.19 12.70
CA GLU A 557 33.72 -7.99 13.17
C GLU A 557 33.58 -9.47 12.82
N ARG A 558 32.35 -10.00 12.84
CA ARG A 558 32.08 -11.38 12.40
C ARG A 558 32.30 -11.55 10.91
N LEU A 559 31.67 -10.68 10.11
CA LEU A 559 31.68 -10.84 8.67
C LEU A 559 33.06 -10.53 8.05
N MET A 560 33.87 -9.68 8.66
CA MET A 560 35.27 -9.43 8.25
C MET A 560 36.19 -10.65 8.40
N ARG A 561 35.77 -11.71 9.12
CA ARG A 561 36.53 -12.96 9.26
C ARG A 561 36.20 -13.98 8.18
N VAL A 562 35.17 -13.73 7.38
CA VAL A 562 34.72 -14.63 6.32
C VAL A 562 35.72 -14.58 5.18
N PRO A 563 36.32 -15.72 4.76
CA PRO A 563 37.23 -15.75 3.62
C PRO A 563 36.57 -15.17 2.37
N GLY A 564 37.24 -14.22 1.74
CA GLY A 564 36.73 -13.51 0.55
C GLY A 564 35.90 -12.26 0.86
N VAL A 565 35.63 -11.93 2.12
CA VAL A 565 35.06 -10.65 2.55
C VAL A 565 36.19 -9.71 2.97
N ASN A 566 36.31 -8.58 2.29
CA ASN A 566 37.32 -7.55 2.49
C ASN A 566 36.73 -6.28 3.14
N SER A 567 35.40 -6.10 3.04
CA SER A 567 34.69 -4.94 3.60
C SER A 567 33.25 -5.32 3.92
N VAL A 568 32.68 -4.71 4.96
CA VAL A 568 31.31 -4.93 5.41
C VAL A 568 30.61 -3.58 5.57
N VAL A 569 29.53 -3.39 4.83
CA VAL A 569 28.66 -2.22 4.91
C VAL A 569 27.33 -2.67 5.49
N VAL A 570 26.86 -1.98 6.53
CA VAL A 570 25.55 -2.22 7.12
C VAL A 570 24.69 -0.97 6.90
N SER A 571 23.50 -1.16 6.34
CA SER A 571 22.55 -0.09 6.06
C SER A 571 21.25 -0.34 6.81
N LEU A 572 20.63 0.72 7.34
CA LEU A 572 19.34 0.67 8.01
C LEU A 572 18.22 1.06 7.03
N GLU A 573 17.18 0.22 6.94
CA GLU A 573 16.00 0.44 6.12
C GLU A 573 14.72 0.34 6.96
N TRP A 574 13.76 1.23 6.69
CA TRP A 574 12.49 1.30 7.42
C TRP A 574 11.28 0.90 6.57
N ASN A 575 11.45 0.80 5.25
CA ASN A 575 10.41 0.36 4.34
C ASN A 575 10.84 -0.91 3.56
N PRO A 576 10.06 -2.00 3.60
CA PRO A 576 8.82 -2.19 4.37
C PRO A 576 9.07 -2.06 5.87
N SER A 577 8.06 -1.65 6.64
CA SER A 577 8.18 -1.64 8.10
C SER A 577 8.30 -3.05 8.66
N TRP A 578 9.07 -3.22 9.74
CA TRP A 578 9.16 -4.50 10.43
C TRP A 578 7.79 -4.98 10.92
N SER A 579 7.52 -6.28 10.78
CA SER A 579 6.28 -6.89 11.25
C SER A 579 6.53 -8.27 11.87
N LEU A 580 5.56 -8.72 12.67
CA LEU A 580 5.59 -10.07 13.29
C LEU A 580 5.71 -11.21 12.27
N ALA A 581 5.26 -11.01 11.02
CA ALA A 581 5.35 -12.03 9.97
C ALA A 581 6.80 -12.41 9.62
N ARG A 582 7.76 -11.50 9.87
CA ARG A 582 9.20 -11.71 9.63
C ARG A 582 9.88 -12.59 10.69
N LEU A 583 9.26 -12.81 11.85
CA LEU A 583 9.82 -13.71 12.87
C LEU A 583 9.89 -15.14 12.31
N THR A 584 11.06 -15.77 12.42
CA THR A 584 11.20 -17.19 12.09
C THR A 584 10.49 -18.06 13.13
N ALA A 585 10.30 -19.35 12.84
CA ALA A 585 9.75 -20.28 13.84
C ALA A 585 10.56 -20.29 15.16
N ASN A 586 11.89 -20.17 15.08
CA ASN A 586 12.75 -20.08 16.25
C ASN A 586 12.59 -18.74 16.98
N GLY A 587 12.52 -17.63 16.25
CA GLY A 587 12.29 -16.31 16.84
C GLY A 587 10.96 -16.23 17.57
N ARG A 588 9.89 -16.76 16.96
CA ARG A 588 8.55 -16.87 17.56
C ARG A 588 8.59 -17.66 18.87
N LYS A 589 9.27 -18.82 18.91
CA LYS A 589 9.45 -19.59 20.16
C LYS A 589 10.24 -18.80 21.20
N ALA A 590 11.34 -18.17 20.80
CA ALA A 590 12.23 -17.45 21.72
C ALA A 590 11.53 -16.27 22.42
N VAL A 591 10.63 -15.57 21.74
CA VAL A 591 9.84 -14.46 22.31
C VAL A 591 8.54 -14.92 22.99
N GLY A 592 8.26 -16.23 23.02
CA GLY A 592 7.05 -16.79 23.63
C GLY A 592 5.76 -16.56 22.83
N TRP A 593 5.88 -16.37 21.50
CA TRP A 593 4.76 -16.23 20.56
C TRP A 593 4.02 -17.55 20.34
N ILE A 594 4.80 -18.62 20.17
CA ILE A 594 4.33 -20.00 20.07
C ILE A 594 5.03 -20.83 21.14
N ASN A 595 4.37 -21.92 21.54
CA ASN A 595 4.91 -22.88 22.51
C ASN A 595 5.97 -23.80 21.91
#